data_AF-A0A7Y4VU89-F1
#
_entry.id   AF-A0A7Y4VU89-F1
#
_cell.length_a   1.000
_cell.length_b   1.000
_cell.length_c   1.000
_cell.angle_alpha   90.00
_cell.angle_beta   90.00
_cell.angle_gamma   90.00
#
_symmetry.space_group_name_H-M   'P 1'
#
loop_
_entity.id
_entity.type
_entity.pdbx_description
1 polymer ?
#
loop_
_entity_poly.entity_id
_entity_poly.type
_entity_poly.pdbx_seq_one_letter_code
_entity_poly.pdbx_strand_id
1 'polypeptide(L)'
;MNLLDTQIISYSFKGAYEGQVMQQSISSVTAKEFLLVQGLERTKANYYIPMPKAVNHLSEGSSGFPKRDHPFPKGSTDQIILEFGNDYPAMIEFGNLAVSETINLKAKQVFTASIQFLEKEKRKIIMDRFGFLLNQNITCLPLNKNTVELGLNLFHEFLSRYNTKENFKNTVNDVFILATAINTASTLVTKDSLLNRFASEYCKASLKEVAGTLLIDFGKEKSIEIPKSRESKGYINKGWRVQVRNYQGAW
;
A
#
# COMPACT_ATOMS: atom_id res chain seq x y z
N MET A 1 -13.91 8.47 7.20
CA MET A 1 -12.43 8.45 7.18
C MET A 1 -12.01 8.37 5.73
N ASN A 2 -11.06 9.19 5.27
CA ASN A 2 -10.61 9.12 3.88
C ASN A 2 -9.34 8.25 3.78
N LEU A 3 -9.28 7.48 2.70
CA LEU A 3 -8.09 6.80 2.25
C LEU A 3 -7.52 7.59 1.07
N LEU A 4 -6.30 8.09 1.19
CA LEU A 4 -5.65 8.86 0.13
C LEU A 4 -4.78 7.91 -0.72
N ASP A 5 -4.86 8.04 -2.04
CA ASP A 5 -3.97 7.34 -2.95
C ASP A 5 -2.58 8.01 -3.05
N THR A 6 -1.69 7.39 -3.84
CA THR A 6 -0.32 7.86 -4.05
C THR A 6 -0.25 9.21 -4.76
N GLN A 7 -1.15 9.50 -5.70
CA GLN A 7 -1.16 10.77 -6.43
C GLN A 7 -1.57 11.91 -5.50
N ILE A 8 -2.59 11.72 -4.67
CA ILE A 8 -3.06 12.72 -3.70
C ILE A 8 -1.96 13.05 -2.70
N ILE A 9 -1.33 12.03 -2.10
CA ILE A 9 -0.21 12.23 -1.17
C ILE A 9 0.97 12.93 -1.85
N SER A 10 1.31 12.53 -3.08
CA SER A 10 2.41 13.13 -3.83
C SER A 10 2.15 14.60 -4.19
N TYR A 11 0.92 14.96 -4.57
CA TYR A 11 0.55 16.34 -4.84
C TYR A 11 0.50 17.18 -3.57
N SER A 12 0.01 16.63 -2.46
CA SER A 12 0.02 17.33 -1.17
C SER A 12 1.45 17.61 -0.68
N PHE A 13 2.36 16.63 -0.79
CA PHE A 13 3.78 16.83 -0.47
C PHE A 13 4.43 17.95 -1.29
N LYS A 14 3.99 18.14 -2.55
CA LYS A 14 4.47 19.20 -3.45
C LYS A 14 3.74 20.54 -3.25
N GLY A 15 2.76 20.64 -2.35
CA GLY A 15 1.93 21.83 -2.18
C GLY A 15 0.94 22.08 -3.32
N ALA A 16 0.66 21.08 -4.15
CA ALA A 16 -0.21 21.16 -5.33
C ALA A 16 -1.60 20.52 -5.13
N TYR A 17 -1.94 20.13 -3.89
CA TYR A 17 -3.25 19.60 -3.54
C TYR A 17 -3.90 20.50 -2.49
N GLU A 18 -5.11 20.97 -2.80
CA GLU A 18 -5.86 21.93 -1.97
C GLU A 18 -6.73 21.24 -0.89
N GLY A 19 -6.89 19.92 -0.95
CA GLY A 19 -7.69 19.17 0.01
C GLY A 19 -6.97 18.86 1.33
N GLN A 20 -7.74 18.46 2.34
CA GLN A 20 -7.21 18.12 3.66
C GLN A 20 -6.50 16.75 3.66
N VAL A 21 -5.23 16.73 4.10
CA VAL A 21 -4.42 15.51 4.25
C VAL A 21 -4.14 15.15 5.71
N MET A 22 -4.16 16.13 6.61
CA MET A 22 -3.92 15.92 8.02
C MET A 22 -4.91 14.91 8.63
N GLN A 23 -4.39 13.95 9.40
CA GLN A 23 -5.11 12.88 10.10
C GLN A 23 -5.91 11.94 9.17
N GLN A 24 -5.51 11.81 7.89
CA GLN A 24 -6.10 10.84 6.97
C GLN A 24 -5.35 9.51 6.98
N SER A 25 -5.91 8.52 6.27
CA SER A 25 -5.30 7.20 6.12
C SER A 25 -4.71 7.00 4.72
N ILE A 26 -3.69 6.14 4.63
CA ILE A 26 -3.15 5.60 3.37
C ILE A 26 -3.00 4.08 3.47
N SER A 27 -2.95 3.40 2.34
CA SER A 27 -2.56 1.99 2.33
C SER A 27 -1.04 1.84 2.46
N SER A 28 -0.57 0.67 2.91
CA SER A 28 0.85 0.30 2.88
C SER A 28 1.42 0.28 1.46
N VAL A 29 0.61 0.01 0.43
CA VAL A 29 1.01 0.13 -0.98
C VAL A 29 1.35 1.58 -1.31
N THR A 30 0.44 2.50 -0.99
CA THR A 30 0.64 3.94 -1.15
C THR A 30 1.86 4.45 -0.40
N ALA A 31 2.03 4.00 0.85
CA ALA A 31 3.20 4.36 1.65
C ALA A 31 4.51 3.91 0.99
N LYS A 32 4.56 2.69 0.44
CA LYS A 32 5.76 2.15 -0.19
C LYS A 32 6.09 2.81 -1.53
N GLU A 33 5.10 3.15 -2.33
CA GLU A 33 5.30 3.94 -3.55
C GLU A 33 5.81 5.35 -3.20
N PHE A 34 5.13 6.03 -2.27
CA PHE A 34 5.51 7.36 -1.85
C PHE A 34 6.90 7.41 -1.21
N LEU A 35 7.28 6.41 -0.40
CA LEU A 35 8.59 6.34 0.24
C LEU A 35 9.69 5.75 -0.66
N LEU A 36 9.37 5.36 -1.90
CA LEU A 36 10.32 4.74 -2.84
C LEU A 36 10.87 3.38 -2.35
N VAL A 37 10.10 2.67 -1.54
CA VAL A 37 10.40 1.28 -1.13
C VAL A 37 10.29 0.37 -2.35
N GLN A 38 9.22 0.53 -3.14
CA GLN A 38 9.03 -0.24 -4.36
C GLN A 38 9.97 0.26 -5.47
N GLY A 39 10.64 -0.67 -6.14
CA GLY A 39 11.38 -0.43 -7.38
C GLY A 39 10.60 -0.89 -8.62
N LEU A 40 11.26 -0.81 -9.78
CA LEU A 40 10.75 -1.35 -11.05
C LEU A 40 10.64 -2.88 -11.03
N GLU A 41 11.53 -3.53 -10.27
CA GLU A 41 11.54 -4.97 -10.09
C GLU A 41 10.32 -5.46 -9.29
N ARG A 42 9.77 -6.61 -9.70
CA ARG A 42 8.56 -7.20 -9.11
C ARG A 42 8.84 -8.06 -7.89
N THR A 43 10.08 -8.54 -7.76
CA THR A 43 10.51 -9.49 -6.73
C THR A 43 11.59 -8.90 -5.82
N LYS A 44 11.86 -7.60 -5.93
CA LYS A 44 12.84 -6.86 -5.12
C LYS A 44 12.30 -5.48 -4.73
N ALA A 45 12.64 -5.04 -3.53
CA ALA A 45 12.45 -3.67 -3.08
C ALA A 45 13.77 -2.87 -3.20
N ASN A 46 13.69 -1.55 -3.28
CA ASN A 46 14.87 -0.67 -3.26
C ASN A 46 15.60 -0.70 -1.91
N TYR A 47 14.86 -0.93 -0.83
CA TYR A 47 15.36 -1.13 0.53
C TYR A 47 14.29 -1.87 1.35
N TYR A 48 14.67 -2.45 2.48
CA TYR A 48 13.79 -3.25 3.34
C TYR A 48 13.66 -2.59 4.71
N ILE A 49 12.43 -2.30 5.12
CA ILE A 49 12.12 -1.76 6.44
C ILE A 49 11.92 -2.94 7.39
N PRO A 50 12.75 -3.11 8.43
CA PRO A 50 12.55 -4.20 9.38
C PRO A 50 11.36 -3.94 10.30
N MET A 51 10.79 -5.00 10.87
CA MET A 51 9.71 -4.88 11.86
C MET A 51 10.18 -4.06 13.09
N PRO A 52 9.51 -2.95 13.45
CA PRO A 52 9.95 -2.10 14.57
C PRO A 52 10.13 -2.86 15.89
N LYS A 53 9.21 -3.78 16.21
CA LYS A 53 9.27 -4.59 17.44
C LYS A 53 10.48 -5.51 17.50
N ALA A 54 10.89 -6.08 16.36
CA ALA A 54 12.08 -6.94 16.28
C ALA A 54 13.39 -6.14 16.48
N VAL A 55 13.32 -4.81 16.32
CA VAL A 55 14.47 -3.93 16.23
C VAL A 55 14.62 -3.06 17.49
N ASN A 56 13.54 -2.81 18.23
CA ASN A 56 13.59 -2.13 19.53
C ASN A 56 14.44 -2.89 20.55
N HIS A 57 14.43 -4.23 20.53
CA HIS A 57 15.33 -5.06 21.35
C HIS A 57 16.83 -4.85 21.05
N LEU A 58 17.18 -4.34 19.87
CA LEU A 58 18.57 -4.03 19.51
C LEU A 58 19.00 -2.61 19.97
N SER A 59 18.05 -1.76 20.35
CA SER A 59 18.29 -0.39 20.80
C SER A 59 18.27 -0.22 22.32
N GLU A 60 17.77 -1.22 23.07
CA GLU A 60 17.80 -1.25 24.53
C GLU A 60 19.22 -1.59 25.02
N GLY A 61 20.12 -0.60 24.99
CA GLY A 61 21.45 -0.71 25.60
C GLY A 61 22.57 0.05 24.87
N SER A 62 22.36 0.49 23.63
CA SER A 62 23.36 1.22 22.86
C SER A 62 22.77 2.44 22.16
N SER A 63 23.60 3.48 22.03
CA SER A 63 23.34 4.79 21.42
C SER A 63 22.99 4.72 19.92
N GLY A 64 21.81 4.18 19.59
CA GLY A 64 21.24 4.13 18.25
C GLY A 64 21.67 2.92 17.41
N PHE A 65 21.08 2.80 16.22
CA PHE A 65 21.43 1.74 15.27
C PHE A 65 22.87 1.89 14.78
N PRO A 66 23.64 0.79 14.71
CA PRO A 66 24.97 0.81 14.11
C PRO A 66 24.86 1.28 12.65
N LYS A 67 25.83 2.07 12.20
CA LYS A 67 25.86 2.55 10.81
C LYS A 67 25.89 1.34 9.87
N ARG A 68 24.94 1.30 8.92
CA ARG A 68 24.88 0.26 7.89
C ARG A 68 25.29 0.83 6.53
N ASP A 69 26.18 0.12 5.86
CA ASP A 69 26.63 0.36 4.48
C ASP A 69 25.89 -0.50 3.44
N HIS A 70 24.99 -1.38 3.91
CA HIS A 70 24.17 -2.27 3.08
C HIS A 70 22.71 -2.27 3.56
N PRO A 71 21.75 -2.62 2.69
CA PRO A 71 20.33 -2.74 3.08
C PRO A 71 20.13 -3.77 4.19
N PHE A 72 19.01 -3.67 4.90
CA PHE A 72 18.54 -4.81 5.69
C PHE A 72 18.27 -6.01 4.78
N PRO A 73 18.46 -7.24 5.27
CA PRO A 73 18.17 -8.44 4.49
C PRO A 73 16.67 -8.54 4.21
N LYS A 74 16.28 -9.09 3.06
CA LYS A 74 14.87 -9.33 2.69
C LYS A 74 14.05 -10.08 3.76
N GLY A 75 14.71 -10.89 4.58
CA GLY A 75 14.09 -11.65 5.67
C GLY A 75 13.75 -10.83 6.90
N SER A 76 14.20 -9.57 7.01
CA SER A 76 13.90 -8.71 8.16
C SER A 76 12.51 -8.09 8.12
N THR A 77 11.79 -8.24 7.00
CA THR A 77 10.50 -7.62 6.74
C THR A 77 9.47 -8.69 6.34
N ASP A 78 8.19 -8.36 6.47
CA ASP A 78 7.10 -9.21 6.02
C ASP A 78 7.05 -9.29 4.49
N GLN A 79 6.53 -10.40 3.95
CA GLN A 79 6.43 -10.63 2.51
C GLN A 79 5.07 -11.20 2.17
N ILE A 80 4.41 -10.59 1.18
CA ILE A 80 3.21 -11.14 0.54
C ILE A 80 3.61 -11.51 -0.89
N ILE A 81 3.67 -12.79 -1.17
CA ILE A 81 4.03 -13.36 -2.47
C ILE A 81 2.73 -13.64 -3.22
N LEU A 82 2.59 -13.01 -4.39
CA LEU A 82 1.44 -13.11 -5.26
C LEU A 82 1.86 -13.90 -6.51
N GLU A 83 1.27 -15.06 -6.70
CA GLU A 83 1.45 -15.88 -7.88
C GLU A 83 0.19 -15.77 -8.74
N PHE A 84 0.34 -15.44 -10.02
CA PHE A 84 -0.78 -15.24 -10.95
C PHE A 84 -0.87 -16.36 -12.00
N GLY A 85 -0.42 -17.57 -11.65
CA GLY A 85 -0.39 -18.71 -12.56
C GLY A 85 0.39 -18.40 -13.84
N ASN A 86 -0.24 -18.63 -15.00
CA ASN A 86 0.31 -18.31 -16.32
C ASN A 86 -0.16 -16.95 -16.86
N ASP A 87 -1.05 -16.24 -16.16
CA ASP A 87 -1.59 -14.96 -16.64
C ASP A 87 -0.56 -13.84 -16.51
N TYR A 88 0.13 -13.78 -15.37
CA TYR A 88 1.13 -12.76 -15.07
C TYR A 88 2.32 -13.32 -14.27
N PRO A 89 3.50 -12.70 -14.38
CA PRO A 89 4.63 -13.10 -13.56
C PRO A 89 4.40 -12.82 -12.07
N ALA A 90 5.00 -13.65 -11.21
CA ALA A 90 4.89 -13.50 -9.77
C ALA A 90 5.45 -12.16 -9.26
N MET A 91 4.87 -11.70 -8.15
CA MET A 91 5.23 -10.45 -7.48
C MET A 91 5.42 -10.69 -5.99
N ILE A 92 6.31 -9.91 -5.37
CA ILE A 92 6.48 -9.92 -3.92
C ILE A 92 6.30 -8.50 -3.39
N GLU A 93 5.25 -8.33 -2.59
CA GLU A 93 5.02 -7.12 -1.82
C GLU A 93 5.73 -7.23 -0.47
N PHE A 94 6.89 -6.58 -0.37
CA PHE A 94 7.68 -6.50 0.87
C PHE A 94 7.15 -5.43 1.80
N GLY A 95 7.23 -5.69 3.11
CA GLY A 95 7.14 -4.69 4.17
C GLY A 95 5.81 -3.99 4.31
N ASN A 96 4.67 -4.68 4.07
CA ASN A 96 3.35 -4.07 4.23
C ASN A 96 3.06 -3.80 5.71
N LEU A 97 3.30 -4.78 6.57
CA LEU A 97 3.13 -4.61 8.02
C LEU A 97 4.25 -3.72 8.58
N ALA A 98 5.49 -3.95 8.17
CA ALA A 98 6.65 -3.22 8.69
C ALA A 98 6.56 -1.71 8.42
N VAL A 99 6.18 -1.30 7.19
CA VAL A 99 6.03 0.14 6.87
C VAL A 99 4.87 0.77 7.65
N SER A 100 3.75 0.04 7.79
CA SER A 100 2.59 0.51 8.54
C SER A 100 2.90 0.71 10.00
N GLU A 101 3.52 -0.27 10.67
CA GLU A 101 3.95 -0.11 12.06
C GLU A 101 4.98 1.02 12.21
N THR A 102 5.92 1.14 11.28
CA THR A 102 6.95 2.18 11.33
C THR A 102 6.35 3.60 11.27
N ILE A 103 5.34 3.82 10.41
CA ILE A 103 4.63 5.09 10.30
C ILE A 103 3.75 5.32 11.53
N ASN A 104 2.90 4.35 11.88
CA ASN A 104 1.89 4.49 12.94
C ASN A 104 2.52 4.68 14.32
N LEU A 105 3.63 3.99 14.60
CA LEU A 105 4.40 4.14 15.84
C LEU A 105 5.40 5.30 15.79
N LYS A 106 5.47 6.03 14.68
CA LYS A 106 6.44 7.11 14.45
C LYS A 106 7.88 6.66 14.70
N ALA A 107 8.21 5.43 14.33
CA ALA A 107 9.49 4.77 14.60
C ALA A 107 10.63 5.29 13.70
N LYS A 108 10.95 6.59 13.84
CA LYS A 108 11.90 7.31 12.99
C LYS A 108 13.30 6.69 12.97
N GLN A 109 13.74 6.16 14.10
CA GLN A 109 15.07 5.54 14.20
C GLN A 109 15.16 4.27 13.33
N VAL A 110 14.14 3.42 13.38
CA VAL A 110 14.03 2.20 12.55
C VAL A 110 14.01 2.57 11.08
N PHE A 111 13.19 3.56 10.70
CA PHE A 111 13.12 4.01 9.31
C PHE A 111 14.46 4.60 8.83
N THR A 112 15.10 5.44 9.63
CA THR A 112 16.39 6.06 9.29
C THR A 112 17.47 5.00 9.08
N ALA A 113 17.53 3.98 9.94
CA ALA A 113 18.47 2.87 9.78
C ALA A 113 18.22 2.11 8.47
N SER A 114 16.95 1.97 8.06
CA SER A 114 16.57 1.21 6.85
C SER A 114 17.06 1.81 5.53
N ILE A 115 17.40 3.10 5.54
CA ILE A 115 17.83 3.84 4.34
C ILE A 115 19.27 4.36 4.43
N GLN A 116 19.96 4.10 5.55
CA GLN A 116 21.26 4.73 5.82
C GLN A 116 22.33 4.44 4.77
N PHE A 117 22.29 3.26 4.15
CA PHE A 117 23.21 2.84 3.10
C PHE A 117 23.00 3.58 1.76
N LEU A 118 21.85 4.23 1.56
CA LEU A 118 21.55 4.96 0.31
C LEU A 118 22.39 6.24 0.21
N GLU A 119 22.55 6.76 -1.00
CA GLU A 119 23.22 8.04 -1.23
C GLU A 119 22.55 9.21 -0.50
N LYS A 120 23.35 10.22 -0.14
CA LYS A 120 22.91 11.34 0.72
C LYS A 120 21.66 12.05 0.19
N GLU A 121 21.60 12.31 -1.11
CA GLU A 121 20.46 12.99 -1.75
C GLU A 121 19.20 12.15 -1.70
N LYS A 122 19.30 10.86 -2.07
CA LYS A 122 18.18 9.91 -2.00
C LYS A 122 17.66 9.75 -0.57
N ARG A 123 18.56 9.65 0.42
CA ARG A 123 18.18 9.62 1.84
C ARG A 123 17.42 10.87 2.26
N LYS A 124 17.89 12.06 1.86
CA LYS A 124 17.23 13.33 2.17
C LYS A 124 15.79 13.34 1.63
N ILE A 125 15.61 13.00 0.36
CA ILE A 125 14.28 12.94 -0.28
C ILE A 125 13.34 11.99 0.48
N ILE A 126 13.81 10.78 0.79
CA ILE A 126 12.99 9.76 1.48
C ILE A 126 12.67 10.22 2.91
N MET A 127 13.62 10.83 3.62
CA MET A 127 13.39 11.37 4.97
C MET A 127 12.41 12.55 4.97
N ASP A 128 12.47 13.42 3.97
CA ASP A 128 11.53 14.55 3.85
C ASP A 128 10.10 14.02 3.62
N ARG A 129 9.95 13.01 2.76
CA ARG A 129 8.66 12.32 2.54
C ARG A 129 8.16 11.61 3.80
N PHE A 130 9.01 10.89 4.50
CA PHE A 130 8.63 10.23 5.76
C PHE A 130 8.24 11.25 6.82
N GLY A 131 9.04 12.32 6.97
CA GLY A 131 8.73 13.44 7.86
C GLY A 131 7.38 14.08 7.54
N PHE A 132 7.05 14.24 6.26
CA PHE A 132 5.74 14.71 5.83
C PHE A 132 4.61 13.80 6.34
N LEU A 133 4.71 12.47 6.16
CA LEU A 133 3.68 11.54 6.66
C LEU A 133 3.48 11.66 8.19
N LEU A 134 4.59 11.79 8.94
CA LEU A 134 4.52 11.93 10.40
C LEU A 134 3.91 13.27 10.82
N ASN A 135 4.29 14.36 10.16
CA ASN A 135 3.80 15.71 10.44
C ASN A 135 2.31 15.84 10.14
N GLN A 136 1.84 15.18 9.08
CA GLN A 136 0.42 15.11 8.74
C GLN A 136 -0.36 14.12 9.62
N ASN A 137 0.30 13.41 10.54
CA ASN A 137 -0.29 12.37 11.39
C ASN A 137 -1.07 11.32 10.58
N ILE A 138 -0.48 10.88 9.46
CA ILE A 138 -1.08 9.88 8.58
C ILE A 138 -1.11 8.52 9.26
N THR A 139 -2.26 7.84 9.15
CA THR A 139 -2.39 6.44 9.53
C THR A 139 -2.13 5.55 8.31
N CYS A 140 -1.24 4.58 8.44
CA CYS A 140 -0.90 3.64 7.39
C CYS A 140 -1.55 2.28 7.67
N LEU A 141 -2.37 1.81 6.73
CA LEU A 141 -3.13 0.57 6.84
C LEU A 141 -2.40 -0.58 6.12
N PRO A 142 -2.03 -1.67 6.82
CA PRO A 142 -1.33 -2.79 6.20
C PRO A 142 -2.27 -3.60 5.30
N LEU A 143 -1.70 -4.26 4.28
CA LEU A 143 -2.41 -5.31 3.56
C LEU A 143 -2.57 -6.54 4.47
N ASN A 144 -3.80 -6.82 4.88
CA ASN A 144 -4.17 -8.06 5.58
C ASN A 144 -4.80 -9.06 4.59
N LYS A 145 -5.07 -10.28 5.06
CA LYS A 145 -5.65 -11.35 4.23
C LYS A 145 -6.95 -10.93 3.55
N ASN A 146 -7.89 -10.32 4.27
CA ASN A 146 -9.16 -9.88 3.70
C ASN A 146 -8.94 -8.85 2.58
N THR A 147 -8.04 -7.89 2.77
CA THR A 147 -7.68 -6.91 1.74
C THR A 147 -7.05 -7.58 0.53
N VAL A 148 -6.18 -8.56 0.73
CA VAL A 148 -5.48 -9.24 -0.38
C VAL A 148 -6.44 -10.14 -1.18
N GLU A 149 -7.26 -10.94 -0.50
CA GLU A 149 -8.29 -11.77 -1.14
C GLU A 149 -9.28 -10.92 -1.93
N LEU A 150 -9.76 -9.82 -1.33
CA LEU A 150 -10.61 -8.86 -2.01
C LEU A 150 -9.90 -8.22 -3.21
N GLY A 151 -8.65 -7.81 -3.06
CA GLY A 151 -7.87 -7.20 -4.12
C GLY A 151 -7.65 -8.13 -5.30
N LEU A 152 -7.39 -9.43 -5.06
CA LEU A 152 -7.28 -10.40 -6.14
C LEU A 152 -8.60 -10.59 -6.88
N ASN A 153 -9.73 -10.66 -6.16
CA ASN A 153 -11.05 -10.75 -6.79
C ASN A 153 -11.34 -9.50 -7.64
N LEU A 154 -11.06 -8.31 -7.11
CA LEU A 154 -11.21 -7.05 -7.85
C LEU A 154 -10.29 -7.01 -9.07
N PHE A 155 -9.06 -7.52 -8.96
CA PHE A 155 -8.12 -7.53 -10.08
C PHE A 155 -8.60 -8.47 -11.19
N HIS A 156 -9.10 -9.66 -10.83
CA HIS A 156 -9.71 -10.57 -11.79
C HIS A 156 -10.87 -9.92 -12.56
N GLU A 157 -11.76 -9.27 -11.83
CA GLU A 157 -12.92 -8.58 -12.42
C GLU A 157 -12.51 -7.38 -13.27
N PHE A 158 -11.49 -6.63 -12.83
CA PHE A 158 -10.90 -5.55 -13.61
C PHE A 158 -10.42 -6.05 -14.97
N LEU A 159 -9.70 -7.18 -15.00
CA LEU A 159 -9.18 -7.78 -16.23
C LEU A 159 -10.25 -8.27 -17.20
N SER A 160 -11.48 -8.52 -16.73
CA SER A 160 -12.60 -8.89 -17.61
C SER A 160 -13.14 -7.72 -18.44
N ARG A 161 -12.79 -6.48 -18.06
CA ARG A 161 -13.34 -5.24 -18.64
C ARG A 161 -12.27 -4.29 -19.18
N TYR A 162 -11.07 -4.35 -18.60
CA TYR A 162 -10.01 -3.37 -18.81
C TYR A 162 -8.65 -4.04 -18.99
N ASN A 163 -7.78 -3.38 -19.75
CA ASN A 163 -6.38 -3.77 -19.86
C ASN A 163 -5.57 -3.21 -18.70
N THR A 164 -4.49 -3.89 -18.34
CA THR A 164 -3.54 -3.37 -17.36
C THR A 164 -2.79 -2.17 -17.90
N LYS A 165 -2.25 -1.35 -17.00
CA LYS A 165 -1.20 -0.38 -17.32
C LYS A 165 0.02 -1.13 -17.89
N GLU A 166 0.89 -0.42 -18.61
CA GLU A 166 2.12 -0.98 -19.22
C GLU A 166 2.93 -1.81 -18.22
N ASN A 167 3.08 -1.29 -17.00
CA ASN A 167 3.49 -2.08 -15.86
C ASN A 167 2.26 -2.58 -15.09
N PHE A 168 1.93 -3.86 -15.22
CA PHE A 168 0.77 -4.45 -14.54
C PHE A 168 0.83 -4.30 -13.01
N LYS A 169 2.03 -4.14 -12.43
CA LYS A 169 2.22 -3.83 -11.00
C LYS A 169 1.45 -2.59 -10.57
N ASN A 170 1.44 -1.57 -11.42
CA ASN A 170 0.73 -0.32 -11.11
C ASN A 170 -0.76 -0.61 -10.99
N THR A 171 -1.33 -1.41 -11.90
CA THR A 171 -2.74 -1.83 -11.81
C THR A 171 -3.00 -2.66 -10.56
N VAL A 172 -2.12 -3.60 -10.21
CA VAL A 172 -2.25 -4.39 -8.96
C VAL A 172 -2.21 -3.48 -7.72
N ASN A 173 -1.31 -2.49 -7.70
CA ASN A 173 -1.22 -1.50 -6.62
C ASN A 173 -2.50 -0.67 -6.50
N ASP A 174 -3.01 -0.14 -7.61
CA ASP A 174 -4.25 0.64 -7.66
C ASP A 174 -5.44 -0.18 -7.12
N VAL A 175 -5.52 -1.46 -7.53
CA VAL A 175 -6.55 -2.38 -7.06
C VAL A 175 -6.41 -2.68 -5.57
N PHE A 176 -5.20 -2.84 -5.03
CA PHE A 176 -5.02 -3.04 -3.58
C PHE A 176 -5.32 -1.78 -2.76
N ILE A 177 -5.10 -0.58 -3.31
CA ILE A 177 -5.55 0.68 -2.70
C ILE A 177 -7.09 0.70 -2.61
N LEU A 178 -7.77 0.35 -3.71
CA LEU A 178 -9.22 0.22 -3.76
C LEU A 178 -9.75 -0.84 -2.77
N ALA A 179 -9.14 -2.03 -2.76
CA ALA A 179 -9.48 -3.10 -1.82
C ALA A 179 -9.32 -2.66 -0.36
N THR A 180 -8.28 -1.88 -0.05
CA THR A 180 -8.06 -1.32 1.29
C THR A 180 -9.19 -0.37 1.67
N ALA A 181 -9.63 0.49 0.74
CA ALA A 181 -10.73 1.42 0.98
C ALA A 181 -12.04 0.69 1.28
N ILE A 182 -12.36 -0.33 0.48
CA ILE A 182 -13.56 -1.16 0.64
C ILE A 182 -13.51 -1.93 1.97
N ASN A 183 -12.41 -2.63 2.25
CA ASN A 183 -12.27 -3.46 3.46
C ASN A 183 -12.37 -2.63 4.76
N THR A 184 -12.01 -1.34 4.70
CA THR A 184 -12.08 -0.43 5.85
C THR A 184 -13.30 0.49 5.85
N ALA A 185 -14.22 0.34 4.88
CA ALA A 185 -15.35 1.23 4.68
C ALA A 185 -14.96 2.73 4.64
N SER A 186 -13.83 3.02 3.99
CA SER A 186 -13.27 4.37 3.87
C SER A 186 -13.68 5.02 2.55
N THR A 187 -13.72 6.35 2.50
CA THR A 187 -13.86 7.07 1.24
C THR A 187 -12.51 7.14 0.54
N LEU A 188 -12.35 6.53 -0.64
CA LEU A 188 -11.13 6.64 -1.43
C LEU A 188 -11.09 8.00 -2.13
N VAL A 189 -9.99 8.73 -1.94
CA VAL A 189 -9.71 10.01 -2.59
C VAL A 189 -8.63 9.76 -3.63
N THR A 190 -8.97 9.95 -4.91
CA THR A 190 -8.11 9.62 -6.04
C THR A 190 -8.29 10.60 -7.20
N LYS A 191 -7.32 10.63 -8.12
CA LYS A 191 -7.45 11.28 -9.42
C LYS A 191 -7.44 10.27 -10.59
N ASP A 192 -7.43 8.97 -10.30
CA ASP A 192 -7.44 7.92 -11.33
C ASP A 192 -8.86 7.70 -11.86
N SER A 193 -9.11 8.16 -13.08
CA SER A 193 -10.42 8.06 -13.74
C SER A 193 -10.78 6.62 -14.12
N LEU A 194 -9.79 5.76 -14.40
CA LEU A 194 -10.01 4.36 -14.76
C LEU A 194 -10.41 3.55 -13.53
N LEU A 195 -9.69 3.73 -12.41
CA LEU A 195 -10.02 3.11 -11.14
C LEU A 195 -11.43 3.53 -10.67
N ASN A 196 -11.76 4.82 -10.84
CA ASN A 196 -13.07 5.35 -10.54
C ASN A 196 -14.19 4.71 -11.37
N ARG A 197 -13.99 4.61 -12.69
CA ARG A 197 -14.95 3.97 -13.58
C ARG A 197 -15.20 2.51 -13.18
N PHE A 198 -14.13 1.76 -12.92
CA PHE A 198 -14.24 0.38 -12.44
C PHE A 198 -15.00 0.29 -11.11
N ALA A 199 -14.68 1.14 -10.13
CA ALA A 199 -15.34 1.12 -8.83
C ALA A 199 -16.83 1.47 -8.91
N SER A 200 -17.22 2.40 -9.81
CA SER A 200 -18.62 2.72 -10.06
C SER A 200 -19.39 1.55 -10.66
N GLU A 201 -18.83 0.94 -11.72
CA GLU A 201 -19.49 -0.12 -12.47
C GLU A 201 -19.55 -1.45 -11.71
N TYR A 202 -18.50 -1.77 -10.95
CA TYR A 202 -18.40 -3.07 -10.27
C TYR A 202 -18.87 -3.01 -8.81
N CYS A 203 -18.44 -2.00 -8.05
CA CYS A 203 -18.77 -1.90 -6.63
C CYS A 203 -20.06 -1.11 -6.38
N LYS A 204 -20.68 -0.51 -7.41
CA LYS A 204 -21.84 0.40 -7.27
C LYS A 204 -21.59 1.52 -6.25
N ALA A 205 -20.34 1.97 -6.14
CA ALA A 205 -19.94 2.95 -5.14
C ALA A 205 -20.52 4.34 -5.46
N SER A 206 -20.84 5.10 -4.40
CA SER A 206 -21.30 6.48 -4.55
C SER A 206 -20.12 7.37 -4.90
N LEU A 207 -20.22 8.05 -6.04
CA LEU A 207 -19.16 8.91 -6.56
C LEU A 207 -19.49 10.39 -6.34
N LYS A 208 -18.47 11.16 -5.96
CA LYS A 208 -18.54 12.63 -5.96
C LYS A 208 -17.23 13.19 -6.49
N GLU A 209 -17.31 14.15 -7.40
CA GLU A 209 -16.15 14.94 -7.81
C GLU A 209 -16.12 16.27 -7.05
N VAL A 210 -14.97 16.61 -6.49
CA VAL A 210 -14.73 17.88 -5.79
C VAL A 210 -13.37 18.41 -6.21
N ALA A 211 -13.34 19.59 -6.84
CA ALA A 211 -12.11 20.27 -7.27
C ALA A 211 -11.14 19.36 -8.07
N GLY A 212 -11.67 18.63 -9.06
CA GLY A 212 -10.88 17.72 -9.90
C GLY A 212 -10.31 16.51 -9.15
N THR A 213 -10.86 16.18 -7.99
CA THR A 213 -10.56 14.99 -7.20
C THR A 213 -11.81 14.14 -7.07
N LEU A 214 -11.65 12.83 -7.21
CA LEU A 214 -12.73 11.86 -7.17
C LEU A 214 -12.79 11.24 -5.77
N LEU A 215 -13.98 11.27 -5.18
CA LEU A 215 -14.31 10.65 -3.91
C LEU A 215 -15.21 9.45 -4.17
N ILE A 216 -14.73 8.27 -3.77
CA ILE A 216 -15.42 7.00 -3.91
C ILE A 216 -15.81 6.52 -2.51
N ASP A 217 -17.09 6.66 -2.17
CA ASP A 217 -17.59 6.42 -0.82
C ASP A 217 -18.00 4.95 -0.62
N PHE A 218 -17.28 4.26 0.26
CA PHE A 218 -17.53 2.89 0.69
C PHE A 218 -18.11 2.78 2.11
N GLY A 219 -18.68 3.87 2.65
CA GLY A 219 -19.23 3.92 4.00
C GLY A 219 -20.34 2.89 4.27
N LYS A 220 -20.40 2.40 5.52
CA LYS A 220 -21.22 1.26 5.97
C LYS A 220 -22.72 1.36 5.73
N GLU A 221 -23.27 2.57 5.58
CA GLU A 221 -24.72 2.77 5.39
C GLU A 221 -25.20 2.43 3.97
N LYS A 222 -24.29 2.39 3.00
CA LYS A 222 -24.58 1.91 1.65
C LYS A 222 -24.10 0.46 1.57
N SER A 223 -25.02 -0.49 1.51
CA SER A 223 -24.67 -1.88 1.24
C SER A 223 -24.00 -1.97 -0.13
N ILE A 224 -22.67 -1.99 -0.15
CA ILE A 224 -21.89 -2.21 -1.38
C ILE A 224 -22.20 -3.64 -1.81
N GLU A 225 -23.01 -3.78 -2.84
CA GLU A 225 -23.24 -5.07 -3.50
C GLU A 225 -22.03 -5.39 -4.36
N ILE A 226 -20.94 -5.85 -3.74
CA ILE A 226 -19.90 -6.53 -4.51
C ILE A 226 -20.54 -7.82 -5.00
N PRO A 227 -20.71 -8.01 -6.32
CA PRO A 227 -21.28 -9.24 -6.85
C PRO A 227 -20.49 -10.41 -6.27
N LYS A 228 -21.19 -11.37 -5.64
CA LYS A 228 -20.54 -12.63 -5.29
C LYS A 228 -20.13 -13.25 -6.62
N SER A 229 -18.82 -13.37 -6.84
CA SER A 229 -18.28 -14.15 -7.95
C SER A 229 -19.03 -15.49 -8.01
N ARG A 230 -19.43 -15.91 -9.22
CA ARG A 230 -20.07 -17.23 -9.43
C ARG A 230 -19.14 -18.37 -9.02
N GLU A 231 -17.84 -18.11 -8.86
CA GLU A 231 -16.91 -18.99 -8.16
C GLU A 231 -17.06 -18.79 -6.64
N SER A 232 -18.06 -19.47 -6.10
CA SER A 232 -18.33 -19.54 -4.66
C SER A 232 -17.09 -20.00 -3.89
N LYS A 233 -16.67 -19.22 -2.88
CA LYS A 233 -15.61 -19.45 -1.85
C LYS A 233 -14.28 -18.69 -2.01
N GLY A 234 -14.25 -17.53 -2.69
CA GLY A 234 -13.03 -16.70 -2.74
C GLY A 234 -11.86 -17.36 -3.48
N TYR A 235 -12.18 -18.39 -4.26
CA TYR A 235 -11.24 -19.13 -5.09
C TYR A 235 -11.36 -18.56 -6.50
N ILE A 236 -10.27 -17.99 -7.01
CA ILE A 236 -10.16 -17.62 -8.42
C ILE A 236 -9.53 -18.83 -9.10
N ASN A 237 -10.28 -19.54 -9.94
CA ASN A 237 -9.82 -20.75 -10.62
C ASN A 237 -8.86 -20.45 -11.79
N LYS A 238 -7.88 -19.57 -11.54
CA LYS A 238 -6.77 -19.23 -12.45
C LYS A 238 -5.42 -19.73 -11.94
N GLY A 239 -5.43 -20.51 -10.86
CA GLY A 239 -4.20 -20.96 -10.19
C GLY A 239 -3.46 -19.83 -9.45
N TRP A 240 -4.16 -18.72 -9.18
CA TRP A 240 -3.60 -17.61 -8.41
C TRP A 240 -3.44 -18.02 -6.94
N ARG A 241 -2.29 -17.68 -6.35
CA ARG A 241 -1.93 -18.10 -5.00
C ARG A 241 -1.30 -16.95 -4.23
N VAL A 242 -1.53 -16.96 -2.92
CA VAL A 242 -0.93 -16.02 -1.98
C VAL A 242 -0.14 -16.81 -0.96
N GLN A 243 1.15 -16.49 -0.82
CA GLN A 243 1.98 -16.99 0.27
C GLN A 243 2.46 -15.81 1.11
N VAL A 244 2.49 -15.99 2.43
CA VAL A 244 3.00 -14.98 3.36
C VAL A 244 4.19 -15.51 4.13
N ARG A 245 5.18 -14.64 4.36
CA ARG A 245 6.37 -14.93 5.16
C ARG A 245 6.62 -13.79 6.14
N ASN A 246 7.10 -14.12 7.34
CA ASN A 246 7.52 -13.17 8.39
C ASN A 246 6.45 -12.12 8.77
N TYR A 247 5.17 -12.44 8.61
CA TYR A 247 4.07 -11.55 8.97
C TYR A 247 3.67 -11.83 10.42
N GLN A 248 3.92 -10.86 11.30
CA GLN A 248 3.72 -11.00 12.76
C GLN A 248 2.38 -10.45 13.25
N GLY A 249 1.48 -10.06 12.34
CA GLY A 249 0.10 -9.64 12.63
C GLY A 249 -0.91 -10.75 12.32
N ALA A 250 -2.20 -10.47 12.57
CA ALA A 250 -3.27 -11.35 12.10
C ALA A 250 -3.27 -11.40 10.57
N TRP A 251 -3.07 -12.61 10.02
CA TRP A 251 -3.23 -12.92 8.60
C TRP A 251 -4.57 -13.59 8.38
#